data_AF-A0A8S9YUT9-F1
#
_entry.id   AF-A0A8S9YUT9-F1
#
_cell.length_a   1.000
_cell.length_b   1.000
_cell.length_c   1.000
_cell.angle_alpha   90.00
_cell.angle_beta   90.00
_cell.angle_gamma   90.00
#
_symmetry.space_group_name_H-M   'P 1'
#
loop_
_entity.id
_entity.type
_entity.pdbx_description
1 polymer ?
#
loop_
_entity_poly.entity_id
_entity_poly.type
_entity_poly.pdbx_seq_one_letter_code
_entity_poly.pdbx_strand_id
1 'polypeptide(L)'
;MSTSADLSDLDAAQAREPDFQASLQRYSLKLRVIPLHNADGTILCYTTTKVPRPVVSAAYRRAVFSQFHHLSHPGVRAEGSICLA
;
A
#
# COMPACT_ATOMS: atom_id res chain seq x y z
N MET A 1 0.18 13.72 14.02
CA MET A 1 1.34 12.97 13.49
C MET A 1 0.86 12.23 12.26
N SER A 2 0.96 12.87 11.10
CA SER A 2 0.56 12.29 9.81
C SER A 2 1.71 11.39 9.36
N THR A 3 1.63 10.09 9.66
CA THR A 3 2.62 9.12 9.18
C THR A 3 2.33 8.90 7.71
N SER A 4 3.08 9.57 6.83
CA SER A 4 3.11 9.21 5.41
C SER A 4 3.46 7.73 5.29
N ALA A 5 2.63 6.95 4.61
CA ALA A 5 2.95 5.57 4.30
C ALA A 5 4.05 5.56 3.23
N ASP A 6 5.30 5.32 3.62
CA ASP A 6 6.36 5.00 2.66
C ASP A 6 6.12 3.58 2.11
N LEU A 7 6.53 3.33 0.87
CA LEU A 7 6.39 2.02 0.24
C LEU A 7 7.29 0.97 0.90
N SER A 8 8.47 1.39 1.38
CA SER A 8 9.39 0.54 2.15
C SER A 8 8.79 0.09 3.48
N ASP A 9 8.04 0.97 4.15
CA ASP A 9 7.31 0.67 5.37
C ASP A 9 6.20 -0.35 5.14
N LEU A 10 5.56 -0.29 3.98
CA LEU A 10 4.52 -1.24 3.60
C LEU A 10 5.09 -2.65 3.38
N ASP A 11 6.28 -2.77 2.78
CA ASP A 11 7.01 -4.04 2.64
C ASP A 11 7.26 -4.68 4.01
N ALA A 12 7.85 -3.90 4.92
CA ALA A 12 8.12 -4.36 6.28
C ALA A 12 6.84 -4.77 7.04
N ALA A 13 5.75 -4.02 6.86
CA ALA A 13 4.47 -4.33 7.47
C ALA A 13 3.85 -5.62 6.92
N GLN A 14 3.96 -5.87 5.61
CA GLN A 14 3.50 -7.12 4.99
C GLN A 14 4.27 -8.33 5.54
N ALA A 15 5.57 -8.18 5.81
CA ALA A 15 6.41 -9.23 6.39
C ALA A 15 6.11 -9.49 7.88
N ARG A 16 5.63 -8.48 8.61
CA ARG A 16 5.41 -8.54 10.07
C ARG A 16 4.03 -9.02 10.47
N GLU A 17 3.07 -9.04 9.54
CA GLU A 17 1.72 -9.54 9.79
C GLU A 17 1.67 -11.07 9.66
N PRO A 18 1.54 -11.82 10.79
CA PRO A 18 1.37 -13.26 10.72
C PRO A 18 0.08 -13.59 9.96
N ASP A 19 0.14 -14.64 9.15
CA ASP A 19 -0.97 -15.09 8.30
C ASP A 19 -1.44 -14.09 7.23
N PHE A 20 -0.71 -13.01 6.96
CA PHE A 20 -1.11 -12.03 5.94
C PHE A 20 -1.35 -12.71 4.58
N GLN A 21 -0.37 -13.46 4.09
CA GLN A 21 -0.52 -14.21 2.83
C GLN A 21 -1.58 -15.32 2.92
N ALA A 22 -1.65 -16.05 4.04
CA ALA A 22 -2.64 -17.11 4.25
C ALA A 22 -4.08 -16.54 4.21
N SER A 23 -4.30 -15.36 4.80
CA SER A 23 -5.57 -14.65 4.79
C SER A 23 -6.00 -14.21 3.40
N LEU A 24 -5.06 -14.12 2.44
CA LEU A 24 -5.31 -13.77 1.05
C LEU A 24 -5.63 -15.00 0.19
N GLN A 25 -5.21 -16.21 0.60
CA GLN A 25 -5.46 -17.45 -0.14
C GLN A 25 -6.96 -17.74 -0.32
N ARG A 26 -7.80 -17.34 0.64
CA ARG A 26 -9.27 -17.51 0.58
C ARG A 26 -9.96 -16.77 -0.56
N TYR A 27 -9.27 -15.81 -1.19
CA TYR A 27 -9.83 -14.97 -2.23
C TYR A 27 -9.49 -15.43 -3.66
N SER A 28 -8.83 -16.59 -3.82
CA SER A 28 -8.38 -17.10 -5.13
C SER A 28 -7.58 -16.05 -5.93
N LEU A 29 -6.88 -15.15 -5.23
CA LEU A 29 -6.11 -14.06 -5.82
C LEU A 29 -4.77 -14.60 -6.31
N LYS A 30 -4.38 -14.21 -7.53
CA LYS A 30 -3.00 -14.38 -8.00
C LYS A 30 -2.14 -13.31 -7.34
N LEU A 31 -1.29 -13.70 -6.41
CA LEU A 31 -0.39 -12.80 -5.69
C LEU A 31 1.02 -12.88 -6.28
N ARG A 32 1.68 -11.73 -6.42
CA ARG A 32 3.08 -11.62 -6.85
C ARG A 32 3.78 -10.55 -6.05
N VAL A 33 5.01 -10.83 -5.65
CA VAL A 33 5.93 -9.84 -5.12
C VAL A 33 6.55 -9.09 -6.29
N ILE A 34 6.48 -7.76 -6.28
CA ILE A 34 6.99 -6.89 -7.34
C ILE A 34 8.01 -5.93 -6.72
N PRO A 35 9.20 -5.76 -7.31
CA PRO A 35 10.17 -4.77 -6.83
C PRO A 35 9.65 -3.35 -7.03
N LEU A 36 9.96 -2.46 -6.09
CA LEU A 36 9.66 -1.04 -6.22
C LEU A 36 10.62 -0.41 -7.24
N HIS A 37 10.10 0.50 -8.09
CA HIS A 37 10.87 1.03 -9.22
C HIS A 37 11.94 2.06 -8.79
N ASN A 38 11.64 2.83 -7.74
CA ASN A 38 12.47 3.96 -7.27
C ASN A 38 12.80 3.87 -5.77
N ALA A 39 12.66 2.68 -5.17
CA ALA A 39 12.94 2.44 -3.76
C ALA A 39 13.44 1.01 -3.57
N ASP A 40 14.25 0.80 -2.54
CA ASP A 40 14.59 -0.55 -2.12
C ASP A 40 13.37 -1.23 -1.50
N GLY A 41 13.25 -2.54 -1.72
CA GLY A 41 12.16 -3.34 -1.19
C GLY A 41 11.15 -3.78 -2.23
N THR A 42 10.13 -4.48 -1.74
CA THR A 42 9.12 -5.12 -2.59
C THR A 42 7.72 -4.80 -2.13
N ILE A 43 6.75 -5.07 -2.99
CA ILE A 43 5.35 -4.95 -2.63
C ILE A 43 4.57 -6.13 -3.14
N LEU A 44 3.79 -6.75 -2.24
CA LEU A 44 2.84 -7.77 -2.63
C LEU A 44 1.70 -7.13 -3.42
N CYS A 45 1.49 -7.60 -4.66
CA CYS A 45 0.40 -7.18 -5.53
C CYS A 45 -0.50 -8.36 -5.86
N TYR A 46 -1.81 -8.11 -6.02
CA TYR A 46 -2.65 -9.05 -6.77
C TYR A 46 -2.64 -8.69 -8.26
N THR A 47 -2.51 -9.72 -9.10
CA THR A 47 -2.33 -9.60 -10.55
C THR A 47 -3.45 -10.30 -11.32
N THR A 48 -4.62 -10.40 -10.71
CA THR A 48 -5.83 -10.89 -11.39
C THR A 48 -6.34 -9.89 -12.44
N THR A 49 -5.99 -8.60 -12.29
CA THR A 49 -6.30 -7.54 -13.24
C THR A 49 -5.12 -7.19 -14.14
N LYS A 50 -5.38 -6.52 -15.27
CA LYS A 50 -4.32 -6.06 -16.21
C LYS A 50 -3.28 -5.16 -15.55
N VAL A 51 -3.70 -4.37 -14.56
CA VAL A 51 -2.82 -3.52 -13.75
C VAL A 51 -2.58 -4.22 -12.41
N PRO A 52 -1.33 -4.48 -12.01
CA PRO A 52 -1.01 -4.98 -10.66
C PRO A 52 -1.49 -3.99 -9.60
N ARG A 53 -2.12 -4.50 -8.53
CA ARG A 53 -2.66 -3.67 -7.46
C ARG A 53 -2.02 -4.04 -6.13
N PRO A 54 -1.41 -3.08 -5.41
CA PRO A 54 -0.74 -3.36 -4.15
C PRO A 54 -1.74 -3.82 -3.08
N VAL A 55 -1.34 -4.81 -2.30
CA VAL A 55 -2.10 -5.28 -1.14
C VAL A 55 -1.67 -4.48 0.08
N VAL A 56 -2.59 -3.77 0.72
CA VAL A 56 -2.26 -2.94 1.88
C VAL A 56 -2.40 -3.75 3.17
N SER A 57 -1.32 -3.81 3.95
CA SER A 57 -1.28 -4.41 5.29
C SER A 57 -2.31 -3.74 6.20
N ALA A 58 -2.90 -4.49 7.14
CA ALA A 58 -3.95 -3.97 7.99
C ALA A 58 -3.52 -2.69 8.75
N ALA A 59 -2.26 -2.66 9.20
CA ALA A 59 -1.69 -1.51 9.91
C ALA A 59 -1.67 -0.22 9.06
N TYR A 60 -1.52 -0.32 7.74
CA TYR A 60 -1.36 0.83 6.84
C TYR A 60 -2.63 1.23 6.09
N ARG A 61 -3.70 0.43 6.14
CA ARG A 61 -4.98 0.72 5.44
C ARG A 61 -5.51 2.12 5.75
N ARG A 62 -5.45 2.55 7.01
CA ARG A 62 -5.92 3.89 7.43
C ARG A 62 -5.02 5.00 6.87
N ALA A 63 -3.70 4.85 6.95
CA ALA A 63 -2.75 5.85 6.47
C ALA A 63 -2.88 6.05 4.96
N VAL A 64 -2.91 4.94 4.20
CA VAL A 64 -3.13 4.95 2.76
C VAL A 64 -4.48 5.59 2.41
N PHE A 65 -5.56 5.19 3.09
CA PHE A 65 -6.87 5.81 2.86
C PHE A 65 -6.86 7.31 3.13
N SER A 66 -6.32 7.76 4.26
CA SER A 66 -6.23 9.18 4.60
C SER A 66 -5.45 9.98 3.54
N GLN A 67 -4.35 9.44 3.02
CA GLN A 67 -3.59 10.09 1.94
C GLN A 67 -4.44 10.31 0.69
N PHE A 68 -5.11 9.27 0.19
CA PHE A 68 -5.92 9.38 -1.03
C PHE A 68 -7.27 10.10 -0.83
N HIS A 69 -7.84 9.99 0.37
CA HIS A 69 -9.10 10.65 0.71
C HIS A 69 -8.96 12.18 0.71
N HIS A 70 -7.84 12.72 1.21
CA HIS A 70 -7.58 14.17 1.13
C HIS A 70 -7.43 14.66 -0.32
N LEU A 71 -6.91 13.85 -1.24
CA LEU A 71 -6.84 14.21 -2.66
C LEU A 71 -8.23 14.35 -3.31
N SER A 72 -9.23 13.64 -2.77
CA SER A 72 -10.61 13.66 -3.28
C SER A 72 -11.41 14.86 -2.76
N HIS A 73 -10.95 15.51 -1.69
CA HIS A 73 -11.56 16.70 -1.10
C HIS A 73 -10.52 17.80 -0.92
N PRO A 74 -10.30 18.68 -1.92
CA PRO A 74 -9.34 19.78 -1.82
C PRO A 74 -9.79 20.92 -0.86
N GLY A 75 -10.63 20.63 0.12
CA GLY A 75 -11.13 21.59 1.10
C GLY A 75 -10.23 21.70 2.33
N VAL A 76 -9.45 22.78 2.39
CA VAL A 76 -8.90 23.42 3.60
C VAL A 76 -7.98 22.52 4.45
N ARG A 77 -6.75 22.36 3.94
CA ARG A 77 -5.47 21.94 4.56
C ARG A 77 -4.85 20.76 3.82
N ALA A 78 -4.37 21.07 2.62
CA ALA A 78 -3.45 20.24 1.86
C ALA A 78 -2.06 20.28 2.53
N GLU A 79 -1.92 19.59 3.67
CA GLU A 79 -0.62 19.31 4.27
C GLU A 79 -0.35 17.82 4.14
N GLY A 80 0.32 17.46 3.03
CA GLY A 80 0.64 16.07 2.70
C GLY A 80 0.71 15.86 1.21
N SER A 81 1.50 16.69 0.52
CA SER A 81 1.88 16.48 -0.87
C SER A 81 2.48 15.08 -1.03
N ILE A 82 1.84 14.23 -1.82
CA ILE A 82 2.59 13.18 -2.51
C ILE A 82 3.37 13.92 -3.61
N CYS A 83 4.67 14.10 -3.39
CA CYS A 83 5.58 14.34 -4.51
C CYS A 83 5.74 12.98 -5.19
N LEU A 84 4.90 12.69 -6.18
CA LEU A 84 5.43 11.98 -7.35
C LEU A 84 6.38 12.98 -8.01
N ALA A 85 7.63 12.59 -8.18
CA ALA A 85 8.61 13.37 -8.92
C ALA A 85 8.08 13.80 -10.29
#